data_AF-A0A2E3PMG9-F1
#
_entry.id   AF-A0A2E3PMG9-F1
#
_cell.length_a   1.000
_cell.length_b   1.000
_cell.length_c   1.000
_cell.angle_alpha   90.00
_cell.angle_beta   90.00
_cell.angle_gamma   90.00
#
_symmetry.space_group_name_H-M   'P 1'
#
loop_
_entity.id
_entity.type
_entity.pdbx_description
1 polymer ?
#
loop_
_entity_poly.entity_id
_entity_poly.type
_entity_poly.pdbx_seq_one_letter_code
_entity_poly.pdbx_strand_id
1 'polypeptide(L)'
;MIPEAADHYHRSAAQEIGTMDVLEIQARNSIEFLDIVFDCYRTERVFAIARENTALTGQVGRIEKWHSSGLSSTGWARPQYTPFSSGAPAQIVFTSGTEGKTKAIVLSHRNLADPILRLNDIMGLTDEVREYIGVPVTYSFGLGRARAVAAAGGELFLPERFDPLEIRGLLEAGRINAISAVPFLWRLILANPEAIGDAGKSVRWIEIGSQYMDYEEKTAMRDLFPNARIIQHYGLTEASRSTFLDISNAPDDMLGSVGKATGSVELKITDEGAIAIRGAHVALGQLDGGSHLAPLTDADGWLVTRDRGEIRDGHLWYQGRLDDQINIGGLKIGAEALEATVSNILPSMAGRFAITSVPDKARGEAVLLAVKRDLHDEVALIETATRMALERRGIGASGAVKTMQVDVLPRTGTDKIRRSALRDQWQDTTIEISTADPETEDFSPAEARLADSWRKVVGPAKLTRNSSFYDAGGDSLSSMQVGLAMEWECLACVVDTSLSGQRVGRELDNIARTRGYPCMVVSDNGTELTSNATLKWQEDRKVEWHYIAPGKPMQNGFVESFNGRLRDECLNEHLFANLRHARELISAWRTDYNHHRPHTSLDGLTPWEYHQPSVEDQTLNRAN
;
A
#
# COMPACT_ATOMS: atom_id res chain seq x y z
N MET A 1 -11.85 23.24 -44.05
CA MET A 1 -12.14 24.61 -43.57
C MET A 1 -12.87 24.49 -42.25
N ILE A 2 -12.11 24.58 -41.16
CA ILE A 2 -12.61 24.82 -39.80
C ILE A 2 -11.66 25.91 -39.30
N PRO A 3 -12.13 27.15 -39.10
CA PRO A 3 -12.25 27.64 -37.72
C PRO A 3 -13.29 28.77 -37.55
N GLU A 4 -13.98 28.83 -36.40
CA GLU A 4 -14.49 30.10 -35.79
C GLU A 4 -15.40 29.84 -34.55
N ALA A 5 -15.96 28.64 -34.39
CA ALA A 5 -16.94 28.38 -33.33
C ALA A 5 -16.34 28.20 -31.91
N ALA A 6 -15.05 27.90 -31.78
CA ALA A 6 -14.42 27.66 -30.47
C ALA A 6 -14.06 28.97 -29.74
N ASP A 7 -13.68 30.02 -30.47
CA ASP A 7 -13.12 31.25 -29.87
C ASP A 7 -14.22 32.22 -29.37
N HIS A 8 -15.44 32.11 -29.91
CA HIS A 8 -16.56 32.97 -29.48
C HIS A 8 -17.18 32.53 -28.14
N TYR A 9 -17.20 31.22 -27.85
CA TYR A 9 -17.77 30.69 -26.60
C TYR A 9 -16.91 30.98 -25.36
N HIS A 10 -15.58 30.95 -25.49
CA HIS A 10 -14.69 31.14 -24.34
C HIS A 10 -14.62 32.59 -23.84
N ARG A 11 -14.79 33.60 -24.72
CA ARG A 11 -14.82 35.01 -24.29
C ARG A 11 -16.17 35.46 -23.71
N SER A 12 -17.29 34.88 -24.15
CA SER A 12 -18.62 35.20 -23.61
C SER A 12 -18.84 34.57 -22.22
N ALA A 13 -18.35 33.36 -21.98
CA ALA A 13 -18.55 32.65 -20.70
C ALA A 13 -17.83 33.33 -19.52
N ALA A 14 -16.68 33.98 -19.75
CA ALA A 14 -15.96 34.70 -18.70
C ALA A 14 -16.71 35.94 -18.16
N GLN A 15 -17.56 36.56 -18.99
CA GLN A 15 -18.40 37.70 -18.58
C GLN A 15 -19.64 37.28 -17.79
N GLU A 16 -20.15 36.05 -17.99
CA GLU A 16 -21.38 35.59 -17.34
C GLU A 16 -21.14 34.97 -15.94
N ILE A 17 -19.97 34.36 -15.69
CA ILE A 17 -19.73 33.64 -14.44
C ILE A 17 -19.64 34.57 -13.22
N GLY A 18 -19.04 35.76 -13.37
CA GLY A 18 -18.97 36.74 -12.28
C GLY A 18 -20.34 37.29 -11.83
N THR A 19 -21.38 37.12 -12.65
CA THR A 19 -22.78 37.50 -12.33
C THR A 19 -23.67 36.31 -11.99
N MET A 20 -23.13 35.09 -12.02
CA MET A 20 -23.88 33.86 -11.83
C MET A 20 -24.32 33.69 -10.38
N ASP A 21 -25.61 33.49 -10.16
CA ASP A 21 -26.15 33.14 -8.85
C ASP A 21 -25.86 31.66 -8.54
N VAL A 22 -25.32 31.39 -7.35
CA VAL A 22 -24.89 30.06 -6.92
C VAL A 22 -25.55 29.66 -5.61
N LEU A 23 -26.09 28.45 -5.57
CA LEU A 23 -26.49 27.79 -4.32
C LEU A 23 -25.29 27.05 -3.71
N GLU A 24 -24.76 27.52 -2.59
CA GLU A 24 -23.79 26.78 -1.79
C GLU A 24 -24.52 25.75 -0.93
N ILE A 25 -24.33 24.47 -1.25
CA ILE A 25 -24.95 23.34 -0.56
C ILE A 25 -23.91 22.72 0.37
N GLN A 26 -24.19 22.69 1.67
CA GLN A 26 -23.31 22.04 2.65
C GLN A 26 -23.06 20.56 2.27
N ALA A 27 -21.79 20.17 2.15
CA ALA A 27 -21.40 18.80 1.84
C ALA A 27 -21.76 17.86 3.01
N ARG A 28 -22.90 17.17 2.90
CA ARG A 28 -23.30 16.11 3.83
C ARG A 28 -23.75 14.87 3.06
N ASN A 29 -23.29 13.70 3.51
CA ASN A 29 -23.72 12.43 2.91
C ASN A 29 -25.13 12.07 3.41
N SER A 30 -26.16 12.51 2.68
CA SER A 30 -27.57 12.26 3.04
C SER A 30 -28.48 12.25 1.80
N ILE A 31 -29.70 11.72 1.97
CA ILE A 31 -30.76 11.81 0.97
C ILE A 31 -31.18 13.26 0.76
N GLU A 32 -31.26 14.06 1.84
CA GLU A 32 -31.57 15.49 1.76
C GLU A 32 -30.61 16.26 0.84
N PHE A 33 -29.31 15.92 0.88
CA PHE A 33 -28.29 16.48 -0.03
C PHE A 33 -28.55 16.07 -1.49
N LEU A 34 -28.96 14.82 -1.72
CA LEU A 34 -29.33 14.37 -3.07
C LEU A 34 -30.55 15.13 -3.57
N ASP A 35 -31.60 15.25 -2.77
CA ASP A 35 -32.85 15.91 -3.16
C ASP A 35 -32.59 17.34 -3.65
N ILE A 36 -31.82 18.13 -2.90
CA ILE A 36 -31.50 19.51 -3.29
C ILE A 36 -30.60 19.58 -4.53
N VAL A 37 -29.65 18.66 -4.69
CA VAL A 37 -28.76 18.61 -5.86
C VAL A 37 -29.52 18.21 -7.13
N PHE A 38 -30.40 17.21 -7.06
CA PHE A 38 -31.24 16.83 -8.20
C PHE A 38 -32.29 17.88 -8.53
N ASP A 39 -32.80 18.61 -7.54
CA ASP A 39 -33.63 19.80 -7.77
C ASP A 39 -32.88 20.88 -8.57
N CYS A 40 -31.61 21.12 -8.22
CA CYS A 40 -30.74 22.04 -8.96
C CYS A 40 -30.53 21.59 -10.42
N TYR A 41 -30.30 20.29 -10.67
CA TYR A 41 -30.18 19.79 -12.04
C TYR A 41 -31.47 19.97 -12.85
N ARG A 42 -32.63 19.75 -12.23
CA ARG A 42 -33.94 19.86 -12.88
C ARG A 42 -34.34 21.30 -13.16
N THR A 43 -33.94 22.23 -12.30
CA THR A 43 -34.24 23.66 -12.41
C THR A 43 -33.12 24.46 -13.06
N GLU A 44 -32.06 23.79 -13.50
CA GLU A 44 -30.84 24.40 -14.09
C GLU A 44 -30.20 25.45 -13.17
N ARG A 45 -30.38 25.30 -11.85
CA ARG A 45 -29.78 26.15 -10.84
C ARG A 45 -28.33 25.73 -10.62
N VAL A 46 -27.39 26.66 -10.77
CA VAL A 46 -25.99 26.39 -10.51
C VAL A 46 -25.75 26.26 -9.01
N PHE A 47 -25.02 25.23 -8.61
CA PHE A 47 -24.70 25.00 -7.21
C PHE A 47 -23.23 24.67 -7.00
N ALA A 48 -22.75 24.91 -5.79
CA ALA A 48 -21.42 24.55 -5.33
C ALA A 48 -21.52 23.62 -4.11
N ILE A 49 -20.66 22.61 -4.05
CA ILE A 49 -20.59 21.73 -2.89
C ILE A 49 -19.66 22.36 -1.85
N ALA A 50 -20.23 22.99 -0.84
CA ALA A 50 -19.50 23.73 0.19
C ALA A 50 -18.85 22.78 1.22
N ARG A 51 -17.58 23.02 1.53
CA ARG A 51 -16.77 22.32 2.55
C ARG A 51 -16.11 23.34 3.48
N GLU A 52 -15.52 22.87 4.57
CA GLU A 52 -14.63 23.71 5.37
C GLU A 52 -13.51 24.28 4.47
N ASN A 53 -13.32 25.60 4.50
CA ASN A 53 -12.34 26.35 3.69
C ASN A 53 -12.59 26.40 2.18
N THR A 54 -13.84 26.28 1.72
CA THR A 54 -14.24 26.64 0.35
C THR A 54 -14.98 27.97 0.35
N ALA A 55 -14.51 28.95 -0.43
CA ALA A 55 -15.17 30.25 -0.52
C ALA A 55 -15.26 30.69 -1.99
N LEU A 56 -16.46 31.09 -2.41
CA LEU A 56 -16.73 31.72 -3.70
C LEU A 56 -16.97 33.23 -3.59
N THR A 57 -16.87 33.79 -2.39
CA THR A 57 -17.10 35.22 -2.15
C THR A 57 -16.23 36.08 -3.07
N GLY A 58 -16.86 36.92 -3.88
CA GLY A 58 -16.18 37.79 -4.86
C GLY A 58 -15.76 37.10 -6.16
N GLN A 59 -16.10 35.82 -6.35
CA GLN A 59 -15.84 35.05 -7.59
C GLN A 59 -17.09 34.80 -8.43
N VAL A 60 -18.27 34.97 -7.84
CA VAL A 60 -19.60 34.75 -8.44
C VAL A 60 -20.56 35.85 -8.01
N GLY A 61 -21.78 35.87 -8.57
CA GLY A 61 -22.84 36.81 -8.24
C GLY A 61 -23.44 36.58 -6.85
N ARG A 62 -24.75 36.33 -6.75
CA ARG A 62 -25.39 36.08 -5.45
C ARG A 62 -25.09 34.67 -4.96
N ILE A 63 -24.71 34.55 -3.70
CA ILE A 63 -24.56 33.25 -3.01
C ILE A 63 -25.74 33.05 -2.06
N GLU A 64 -26.55 32.03 -2.33
CA GLU A 64 -27.52 31.50 -1.36
C GLU A 64 -26.89 30.29 -0.66
N LYS A 65 -27.08 30.18 0.65
CA LYS A 65 -26.55 29.05 1.42
C LYS A 65 -27.68 28.13 1.82
N TRP A 66 -27.53 26.86 1.47
CA TRP A 66 -28.40 25.79 1.94
C TRP A 66 -27.64 24.94 2.96
N HIS A 67 -28.26 24.75 4.11
CA HIS A 67 -27.73 23.94 5.21
C HIS A 67 -28.64 22.73 5.41
N SER A 68 -28.04 21.59 5.67
CA SER A 68 -28.79 20.38 6.01
C SER A 68 -29.55 20.59 7.32
N SER A 69 -30.78 20.08 7.39
CA SER A 69 -31.64 20.15 8.58
C SER A 69 -31.07 19.42 9.81
N GLY A 70 -30.00 18.64 9.68
CA GLY A 70 -29.43 17.91 10.81
C GLY A 70 -29.90 16.46 10.90
N LEU A 71 -31.09 16.17 10.39
CA LEU A 71 -31.72 14.86 10.39
C LEU A 71 -30.98 13.96 9.39
N SER A 72 -30.12 13.08 9.90
CA SER A 72 -29.37 12.14 9.05
C SER A 72 -30.34 11.18 8.35
N SER A 73 -30.72 11.48 7.10
CA SER A 73 -31.45 10.54 6.25
C SER A 73 -30.46 9.78 5.38
N THR A 74 -30.10 8.58 5.81
CA THR A 74 -29.53 7.52 4.95
C THR A 74 -30.65 6.54 4.59
N GLY A 75 -30.43 5.70 3.58
CA GLY A 75 -31.40 4.71 3.12
C GLY A 75 -31.77 4.85 1.66
N TRP A 76 -33.02 4.50 1.33
CA TRP A 76 -33.51 4.42 -0.05
C TRP A 76 -33.86 5.79 -0.63
N ALA A 77 -33.46 6.01 -1.89
CA ALA A 77 -33.92 7.13 -2.69
C ALA A 77 -34.11 6.72 -4.15
N ARG A 78 -35.00 7.46 -4.82
CA ARG A 78 -35.29 7.31 -6.25
C ARG A 78 -35.22 8.67 -6.96
N PRO A 79 -34.02 9.28 -7.03
CA PRO A 79 -33.86 10.55 -7.72
C PRO A 79 -34.19 10.41 -9.20
N GLN A 80 -34.69 11.49 -9.81
CA GLN A 80 -34.93 11.57 -11.25
C GLN A 80 -33.91 12.49 -11.90
N TYR A 81 -33.36 12.06 -13.03
CA TYR A 81 -32.42 12.85 -13.81
C TYR A 81 -32.54 12.51 -15.28
N THR A 82 -32.73 13.52 -16.12
CA THR A 82 -32.70 13.37 -17.57
C THR A 82 -31.43 14.05 -18.06
N PRO A 83 -30.36 13.31 -18.42
CA PRO A 83 -29.15 13.90 -18.93
C PRO A 83 -29.42 14.67 -20.22
N PHE A 84 -28.88 15.88 -20.35
CA PHE A 84 -28.97 16.67 -21.56
C PHE A 84 -27.65 17.40 -21.82
N SER A 85 -27.40 17.72 -23.10
CA SER A 85 -26.17 18.38 -23.51
C SER A 85 -26.37 19.90 -23.60
N SER A 86 -25.94 20.62 -22.56
CA SER A 86 -25.85 22.09 -22.56
C SER A 86 -24.48 22.54 -22.07
N GLY A 87 -23.93 23.59 -22.69
CA GLY A 87 -22.68 24.23 -22.26
C GLY A 87 -22.82 25.12 -21.02
N ALA A 88 -24.05 25.35 -20.55
CA ALA A 88 -24.31 26.15 -19.36
C ALA A 88 -23.69 25.50 -18.11
N PRO A 89 -23.09 26.30 -17.19
CA PRO A 89 -22.63 25.81 -15.91
C PRO A 89 -23.75 25.13 -15.13
N ALA A 90 -23.42 24.03 -14.44
CA ALA A 90 -24.36 23.26 -13.63
C ALA A 90 -23.85 23.11 -12.19
N GLN A 91 -22.54 22.91 -12.03
CA GLN A 91 -21.95 22.50 -10.77
C GLN A 91 -20.54 23.08 -10.60
N ILE A 92 -20.24 23.56 -9.40
CA ILE A 92 -18.88 23.92 -8.96
C ILE A 92 -18.40 22.89 -7.93
N VAL A 93 -17.23 22.30 -8.20
CA VAL A 93 -16.60 21.32 -7.30
C VAL A 93 -15.24 21.84 -6.86
N PHE A 94 -14.94 21.72 -5.58
CA PHE A 94 -13.64 22.11 -5.05
C PHE A 94 -12.68 20.92 -5.01
N THR A 95 -11.46 21.11 -5.52
CA THR A 95 -10.37 20.14 -5.42
C THR A 95 -9.23 20.68 -4.57
N SER A 96 -8.51 19.81 -3.89
CA SER A 96 -7.27 20.18 -3.20
C SER A 96 -6.19 20.49 -4.24
N GLY A 97 -5.74 21.75 -4.30
CA GLY A 97 -4.59 22.14 -5.12
C GLY A 97 -3.27 21.64 -4.52
N THR A 98 -2.25 21.52 -5.37
CA THR A 98 -0.86 21.18 -5.00
C THR A 98 -0.23 22.18 -4.03
N GLU A 99 -0.75 23.40 -3.97
CA GLU A 99 -0.29 24.50 -3.09
C GLU A 99 -1.16 24.67 -1.83
N GLY A 100 -2.05 23.72 -1.53
CA GLY A 100 -2.94 23.78 -0.36
C GLY A 100 -4.17 24.68 -0.51
N LYS A 101 -4.24 25.54 -1.55
CA LYS A 101 -5.45 26.29 -1.91
C LYS A 101 -6.44 25.43 -2.70
N THR A 102 -7.72 25.50 -2.34
CA THR A 102 -8.81 24.78 -3.00
C THR A 102 -9.11 25.41 -4.36
N LYS A 103 -9.13 24.59 -5.43
CA LYS A 103 -9.47 25.03 -6.79
C LYS A 103 -10.96 24.84 -7.04
N ALA A 104 -11.65 25.86 -7.51
CA ALA A 104 -13.05 25.78 -7.91
C ALA A 104 -13.14 25.36 -9.39
N ILE A 105 -13.59 24.14 -9.66
CA ILE A 105 -13.75 23.60 -11.01
C ILE A 105 -15.21 23.73 -11.42
N VAL A 106 -15.45 24.37 -12.57
CA VAL A 106 -16.80 24.62 -13.09
C VAL A 106 -17.15 23.56 -14.14
N LEU A 107 -18.25 22.85 -13.92
CA LEU A 107 -18.77 21.79 -14.78
C LEU A 107 -20.09 22.23 -15.41
N SER A 108 -20.22 22.00 -16.72
CA SER A 108 -21.48 22.21 -17.45
C SER A 108 -22.41 21.00 -17.37
N HIS A 109 -23.68 21.19 -17.74
CA HIS A 109 -24.64 20.08 -17.88
C HIS A 109 -24.14 19.00 -18.84
N ARG A 110 -23.52 19.38 -19.97
CA ARG A 110 -22.86 18.46 -20.91
C ARG A 110 -21.72 17.68 -20.25
N ASN A 111 -20.88 18.34 -19.44
CA ASN A 111 -19.78 17.67 -18.76
C ASN A 111 -20.27 16.59 -17.78
N LEU A 112 -21.45 16.81 -17.18
CA LEU A 112 -22.08 15.85 -16.28
C LEU A 112 -22.85 14.75 -17.03
N ALA A 113 -23.48 15.06 -18.16
CA ALA A 113 -24.30 14.13 -18.92
C ALA A 113 -23.47 13.10 -19.71
N ASP A 114 -22.42 13.54 -20.41
CA ASP A 114 -21.58 12.66 -21.25
C ASP A 114 -21.05 11.40 -20.53
N PRO A 115 -20.37 11.51 -19.37
CA PRO A 115 -19.83 10.33 -18.68
C PRO A 115 -20.92 9.40 -18.15
N ILE A 116 -22.11 9.92 -17.87
CA ILE A 116 -23.24 9.13 -17.37
C ILE A 116 -23.86 8.31 -18.51
N LEU A 117 -24.05 8.92 -19.68
CA LEU A 117 -24.58 8.22 -20.85
C LEU A 117 -23.62 7.10 -21.29
N ARG A 118 -22.32 7.38 -21.38
CA ARG A 118 -21.31 6.36 -21.74
C ARG A 118 -21.20 5.25 -20.69
N LEU A 119 -21.29 5.60 -19.40
CA LEU A 119 -21.27 4.62 -18.33
C LEU A 119 -22.50 3.70 -18.37
N ASN A 120 -23.70 4.26 -18.52
CA ASN A 120 -24.92 3.45 -18.55
C ASN A 120 -24.94 2.53 -19.78
N ASP A 121 -24.43 3.00 -20.92
CA ASP A 121 -24.26 2.19 -22.13
C ASP A 121 -23.28 1.02 -21.91
N ILE A 122 -22.05 1.30 -21.43
CA ILE A 122 -21.06 0.25 -21.19
C ILE A 122 -21.43 -0.65 -20.00
N MET A 123 -22.28 -0.21 -19.07
CA MET A 123 -22.79 -1.09 -18.02
C MET A 123 -23.99 -1.91 -18.50
N GLY A 124 -24.66 -1.51 -19.59
CA GLY A 124 -25.99 -2.02 -19.94
C GLY A 124 -26.97 -1.79 -18.78
N LEU A 125 -26.89 -0.61 -18.16
CA LEU A 125 -27.69 -0.29 -16.97
C LEU A 125 -29.14 -0.09 -17.37
N THR A 126 -30.07 -0.62 -16.57
CA THR A 126 -31.52 -0.54 -16.78
C THR A 126 -32.20 0.02 -15.53
N ASP A 127 -33.50 0.30 -15.61
CA ASP A 127 -34.31 0.75 -14.48
C ASP A 127 -34.46 -0.30 -13.36
N GLU A 128 -34.07 -1.56 -13.63
CA GLU A 128 -34.01 -2.62 -12.62
C GLU A 128 -32.87 -2.43 -11.61
N VAL A 129 -31.95 -1.48 -11.83
CA VAL A 129 -30.83 -1.24 -10.92
C VAL A 129 -31.33 -0.79 -9.54
N ARG A 130 -30.81 -1.46 -8.51
CA ARG A 130 -30.98 -1.12 -7.10
C ARG A 130 -29.61 -1.12 -6.45
N GLU A 131 -29.00 0.05 -6.37
CA GLU A 131 -27.57 0.15 -6.08
C GLU A 131 -27.24 0.58 -4.66
N TYR A 132 -26.35 -0.16 -4.02
CA TYR A 132 -25.64 0.27 -2.82
C TYR A 132 -24.51 1.22 -3.18
N ILE A 133 -24.66 2.51 -2.87
CA ILE A 133 -23.63 3.52 -3.15
C ILE A 133 -22.70 3.63 -1.95
N GLY A 134 -21.62 2.84 -1.94
CA GLY A 134 -20.63 2.81 -0.87
C GLY A 134 -19.68 4.01 -0.81
N VAL A 135 -19.84 4.97 -1.72
CA VAL A 135 -18.99 6.17 -1.83
C VAL A 135 -19.82 7.40 -1.49
N PRO A 136 -19.32 8.34 -0.66
CA PRO A 136 -20.15 9.48 -0.27
C PRO A 136 -20.58 10.32 -1.47
N VAL A 137 -21.87 10.68 -1.49
CA VAL A 137 -22.49 11.42 -2.60
C VAL A 137 -22.07 12.89 -2.67
N THR A 138 -21.26 13.35 -1.73
CA THR A 138 -20.64 14.69 -1.73
C THR A 138 -19.35 14.76 -2.56
N TYR A 139 -18.93 13.64 -3.16
CA TYR A 139 -17.81 13.56 -4.09
C TYR A 139 -18.27 13.19 -5.49
N SER A 140 -17.44 13.52 -6.49
CA SER A 140 -17.75 13.30 -7.91
C SER A 140 -18.11 11.85 -8.25
N PHE A 141 -17.45 10.86 -7.62
CA PHE A 141 -17.77 9.45 -7.86
C PHE A 141 -19.16 9.08 -7.34
N GLY A 142 -19.43 9.26 -6.04
CA GLY A 142 -20.73 8.94 -5.43
C GLY A 142 -21.89 9.71 -6.06
N LEU A 143 -21.71 11.02 -6.32
CA LEU A 143 -22.74 11.81 -7.00
C LEU A 143 -22.94 11.38 -8.46
N GLY A 144 -21.86 11.00 -9.14
CA GLY A 144 -21.92 10.42 -10.48
C GLY A 144 -22.69 9.12 -10.51
N ARG A 145 -22.55 8.25 -9.50
CA ARG A 145 -23.37 7.04 -9.35
C ARG A 145 -24.83 7.35 -9.18
N ALA A 146 -25.15 8.28 -8.28
CA ALA A 146 -26.52 8.71 -8.08
C ALA A 146 -27.14 9.22 -9.39
N ARG A 147 -26.41 10.02 -10.19
CA ARG A 147 -26.87 10.48 -11.52
C ARG A 147 -27.07 9.33 -12.51
N ALA A 148 -26.19 8.34 -12.51
CA ALA A 148 -26.30 7.19 -13.40
C ALA A 148 -27.51 6.29 -13.08
N VAL A 149 -27.75 6.01 -11.80
CA VAL A 149 -28.95 5.31 -11.32
C VAL A 149 -30.22 6.09 -11.68
N ALA A 150 -30.23 7.40 -11.39
CA ALA A 150 -31.34 8.28 -11.71
C ALA A 150 -31.66 8.33 -13.20
N ALA A 151 -30.62 8.41 -14.05
CA ALA A 151 -30.75 8.40 -15.51
C ALA A 151 -31.26 7.06 -16.07
N ALA A 152 -30.94 5.96 -15.40
CA ALA A 152 -31.47 4.64 -15.75
C ALA A 152 -32.90 4.41 -15.25
N GLY A 153 -33.41 5.23 -14.32
CA GLY A 153 -34.75 5.09 -13.73
C GLY A 153 -34.84 4.16 -12.51
N GLY A 154 -33.68 3.73 -11.99
CA GLY A 154 -33.58 2.79 -10.87
C GLY A 154 -33.60 3.45 -9.49
N GLU A 155 -33.21 2.68 -8.48
CA GLU A 155 -33.19 3.08 -7.07
C GLU A 155 -31.78 2.97 -6.48
N LEU A 156 -31.48 3.80 -5.49
CA LEU A 156 -30.22 3.74 -4.75
C LEU A 156 -30.47 3.60 -3.26
N PHE A 157 -29.53 2.93 -2.59
CA PHE A 157 -29.40 2.88 -1.14
C PHE A 157 -28.12 3.60 -0.74
N LEU A 158 -28.27 4.66 0.04
CA LEU A 158 -27.16 5.40 0.63
C LEU A 158 -26.94 4.92 2.07
N PRO A 159 -25.83 4.24 2.37
CA PRO A 159 -25.58 3.74 3.73
C PRO A 159 -25.08 4.84 4.66
N GLU A 160 -25.20 4.62 5.97
CA GLU A 160 -24.55 5.46 6.99
C GLU A 160 -23.03 5.31 6.96
N ARG A 161 -22.56 4.08 6.76
CA ARG A 161 -21.16 3.71 6.56
C ARG A 161 -21.10 2.48 5.66
N PHE A 162 -19.97 2.29 4.98
CA PHE A 162 -19.77 1.07 4.20
C PHE A 162 -19.69 -0.15 5.13
N ASP A 163 -20.59 -1.12 4.96
CA ASP A 163 -20.67 -2.32 5.80
C ASP A 163 -20.94 -3.58 4.94
N PRO A 164 -19.96 -4.48 4.79
CA PRO A 164 -20.14 -5.73 4.03
C PRO A 164 -21.29 -6.61 4.52
N LEU A 165 -21.60 -6.63 5.82
CA LEU A 165 -22.70 -7.44 6.35
C LEU A 165 -24.08 -6.85 6.01
N GLU A 166 -24.18 -5.52 5.97
CA GLU A 166 -25.38 -4.83 5.46
C GLU A 166 -25.59 -5.15 3.98
N ILE A 167 -24.52 -5.06 3.17
CA ILE A 167 -24.55 -5.39 1.74
C ILE A 167 -25.05 -6.84 1.55
N ARG A 168 -24.48 -7.80 2.29
CA ARG A 168 -24.92 -9.19 2.24
C ARG A 168 -26.40 -9.36 2.57
N GLY A 169 -26.87 -8.77 3.67
CA GLY A 169 -28.28 -8.85 4.06
C GLY A 169 -29.23 -8.24 3.01
N LEU A 170 -28.83 -7.13 2.38
CA LEU A 170 -29.61 -6.51 1.31
C LEU A 170 -29.61 -7.34 0.01
N LEU A 171 -28.50 -8.02 -0.32
CA LEU A 171 -28.41 -8.94 -1.46
C LEU A 171 -29.27 -10.18 -1.24
N GLU A 172 -29.16 -10.83 -0.08
CA GLU A 172 -29.95 -12.01 0.29
C GLU A 172 -31.46 -11.70 0.29
N ALA A 173 -31.84 -10.49 0.68
CA ALA A 173 -33.22 -10.01 0.63
C ALA A 173 -33.67 -9.52 -0.78
N GLY A 174 -32.80 -9.60 -1.80
CA GLY A 174 -33.07 -9.16 -3.17
C GLY A 174 -33.29 -7.64 -3.31
N ARG A 175 -32.92 -6.87 -2.29
CA ARG A 175 -33.15 -5.42 -2.19
C ARG A 175 -32.17 -4.64 -3.04
N ILE A 176 -30.90 -5.05 -3.09
CA ILE A 176 -29.89 -4.48 -3.99
C ILE A 176 -29.45 -5.52 -5.04
N ASN A 177 -28.94 -5.05 -6.16
CA ASN A 177 -28.32 -5.85 -7.21
C ASN A 177 -27.11 -5.16 -7.86
N ALA A 178 -26.71 -4.00 -7.35
CA ALA A 178 -25.56 -3.26 -7.80
C ALA A 178 -24.80 -2.66 -6.61
N ILE A 179 -23.48 -2.49 -6.76
CA ILE A 179 -22.62 -1.92 -5.72
C ILE A 179 -21.57 -1.02 -6.38
N SER A 180 -21.39 0.19 -5.86
CA SER A 180 -20.24 1.04 -6.22
C SER A 180 -19.38 1.33 -5.00
N ALA A 181 -18.08 1.12 -5.16
CA ALA A 181 -17.11 1.41 -4.12
C ALA A 181 -15.74 1.75 -4.72
N VAL A 182 -14.89 2.41 -3.94
CA VAL A 182 -13.48 2.64 -4.30
C VAL A 182 -12.64 1.38 -4.02
N PRO A 183 -11.51 1.17 -4.70
CA PRO A 183 -10.62 0.01 -4.49
C PRO A 183 -10.30 -0.27 -3.02
N PHE A 184 -10.05 0.75 -2.19
CA PHE A 184 -9.86 0.55 -0.74
C PHE A 184 -11.00 -0.22 -0.06
N LEU A 185 -12.26 0.10 -0.37
CA LEU A 185 -13.41 -0.59 0.22
C LEU A 185 -13.56 -2.02 -0.33
N TRP A 186 -13.21 -2.24 -1.59
CA TRP A 186 -13.14 -3.58 -2.16
C TRP A 186 -12.08 -4.44 -1.49
N ARG A 187 -10.91 -3.88 -1.16
CA ARG A 187 -9.87 -4.60 -0.39
C ARG A 187 -10.38 -5.10 0.97
N LEU A 188 -11.28 -4.35 1.62
CA LEU A 188 -11.90 -4.81 2.88
C LEU A 188 -12.75 -6.07 2.68
N ILE A 189 -13.48 -6.13 1.57
CA ILE A 189 -14.27 -7.31 1.18
C ILE A 189 -13.36 -8.45 0.76
N LEU A 190 -12.36 -8.19 -0.09
CA LEU A 190 -11.43 -9.20 -0.60
C LEU A 190 -10.55 -9.82 0.49
N ALA A 191 -10.26 -9.07 1.56
CA ALA A 191 -9.58 -9.61 2.74
C ALA A 191 -10.46 -10.57 3.56
N ASN A 192 -11.80 -10.47 3.46
CA ASN A 192 -12.76 -11.30 4.17
C ASN A 192 -13.94 -11.68 3.25
N PRO A 193 -13.71 -12.47 2.18
CA PRO A 193 -14.72 -12.69 1.14
C PRO A 193 -16.00 -13.34 1.67
N GLU A 194 -15.92 -14.13 2.74
CA GLU A 194 -17.06 -14.74 3.47
C GLU A 194 -18.07 -13.72 4.03
N ALA A 195 -17.67 -12.46 4.22
CA ALA A 195 -18.57 -11.40 4.65
C ALA A 195 -19.67 -11.12 3.62
N ILE A 196 -19.36 -11.31 2.32
CA ILE A 196 -20.34 -11.29 1.23
C ILE A 196 -20.78 -12.71 0.89
N GLY A 197 -19.85 -13.64 0.77
CA GLY A 197 -20.09 -15.05 0.47
C GLY A 197 -20.88 -15.26 -0.83
N ASP A 198 -21.75 -16.27 -0.84
CA ASP A 198 -22.56 -16.62 -2.01
C ASP A 198 -23.52 -15.51 -2.47
N ALA A 199 -23.84 -14.55 -1.61
CA ALA A 199 -24.69 -13.41 -1.98
C ALA A 199 -24.08 -12.59 -3.12
N GLY A 200 -22.75 -12.61 -3.29
CA GLY A 200 -22.03 -11.94 -4.38
C GLY A 200 -22.50 -12.38 -5.77
N LYS A 201 -22.99 -13.63 -5.93
CA LYS A 201 -23.54 -14.15 -7.19
C LYS A 201 -24.82 -13.44 -7.65
N SER A 202 -25.52 -12.73 -6.75
CA SER A 202 -26.73 -11.98 -7.09
C SER A 202 -26.44 -10.57 -7.61
N VAL A 203 -25.20 -10.09 -7.51
CA VAL A 203 -24.79 -8.78 -8.02
C VAL A 203 -24.74 -8.82 -9.55
N ARG A 204 -25.37 -7.82 -10.18
CA ARG A 204 -25.43 -7.64 -11.63
C ARG A 204 -24.51 -6.53 -12.13
N TRP A 205 -24.26 -5.50 -11.32
CA TRP A 205 -23.47 -4.35 -11.75
C TRP A 205 -22.54 -3.86 -10.64
N ILE A 206 -21.29 -3.63 -11.01
CA ILE A 206 -20.29 -3.01 -10.14
C ILE A 206 -19.60 -1.88 -10.88
N GLU A 207 -19.49 -0.71 -10.25
CA GLU A 207 -18.55 0.34 -10.70
C GLU A 207 -17.42 0.50 -9.68
N ILE A 208 -16.19 0.52 -10.19
CA ILE A 208 -14.95 0.75 -9.43
C ILE A 208 -14.25 1.97 -10.01
N GLY A 209 -13.65 2.79 -9.15
CA GLY A 209 -12.76 3.83 -9.64
C GLY A 209 -12.19 4.71 -8.55
N SER A 210 -11.64 5.84 -8.97
CA SER A 210 -10.98 6.84 -8.13
C SER A 210 -9.65 6.44 -7.49
N GLN A 211 -9.23 5.16 -7.47
CA GLN A 211 -7.92 4.74 -6.96
C GLN A 211 -7.31 3.67 -7.87
N TYR A 212 -6.01 3.41 -7.70
CA TYR A 212 -5.35 2.28 -8.34
C TYR A 212 -5.90 0.95 -7.82
N MET A 213 -6.01 -0.01 -8.74
CA MET A 213 -6.38 -1.40 -8.47
C MET A 213 -5.55 -2.25 -9.42
N ASP A 214 -4.90 -3.28 -8.88
CA ASP A 214 -3.99 -4.13 -9.66
C ASP A 214 -4.69 -5.33 -10.32
N TYR A 215 -3.88 -6.19 -10.95
CA TYR A 215 -4.34 -7.37 -11.68
C TYR A 215 -4.99 -8.40 -10.73
N GLU A 216 -4.32 -8.70 -9.62
CA GLU A 216 -4.73 -9.72 -8.66
C GLU A 216 -6.07 -9.34 -8.00
N GLU A 217 -6.22 -8.08 -7.60
CA GLU A 217 -7.45 -7.54 -7.04
C GLU A 217 -8.62 -7.62 -8.02
N LYS A 218 -8.39 -7.30 -9.30
CA LYS A 218 -9.44 -7.40 -10.34
C LYS A 218 -9.83 -8.84 -10.62
N THR A 219 -8.86 -9.76 -10.59
CA THR A 219 -9.12 -11.20 -10.72
C THR A 219 -9.99 -11.68 -9.55
N ALA A 220 -9.63 -11.33 -8.32
CA ALA A 220 -10.40 -11.70 -7.13
C ALA A 220 -11.83 -11.09 -7.13
N MET A 221 -12.00 -9.89 -7.70
CA MET A 221 -13.33 -9.31 -7.92
C MET A 221 -14.17 -10.12 -8.91
N ARG A 222 -13.60 -10.64 -10.00
CA ARG A 222 -14.33 -11.54 -10.92
C ARG A 222 -14.80 -12.80 -10.20
N ASP A 223 -13.92 -13.39 -9.40
CA ASP A 223 -14.20 -14.65 -8.72
C ASP A 223 -15.32 -14.48 -7.68
N LEU A 224 -15.31 -13.37 -6.94
CA LEU A 224 -16.32 -13.09 -5.92
C LEU A 224 -17.67 -12.65 -6.51
N PHE A 225 -17.67 -11.99 -7.67
CA PHE A 225 -18.87 -11.47 -8.33
C PHE A 225 -19.03 -12.00 -9.76
N PRO A 226 -19.17 -13.33 -9.95
CA PRO A 226 -19.03 -13.97 -11.27
C PRO A 226 -20.14 -13.60 -12.26
N ASN A 227 -21.28 -13.11 -11.78
CA ASN A 227 -22.42 -12.69 -12.60
C ASN A 227 -22.50 -11.17 -12.81
N ALA A 228 -21.61 -10.41 -12.17
CA ALA A 228 -21.65 -8.96 -12.25
C ALA A 228 -20.92 -8.46 -13.49
N ARG A 229 -21.47 -7.42 -14.12
CA ARG A 229 -20.71 -6.58 -15.04
C ARG A 229 -19.89 -5.59 -14.21
N ILE A 230 -18.57 -5.78 -14.19
CA ILE A 230 -17.64 -5.03 -13.34
C ILE A 230 -16.92 -4.01 -14.21
N ILE A 231 -17.26 -2.73 -14.05
CA ILE A 231 -16.63 -1.64 -14.81
C ILE A 231 -15.71 -0.84 -13.90
N GLN A 232 -14.42 -0.81 -14.23
CA GLN A 232 -13.49 0.16 -13.65
C GLN A 232 -13.38 1.39 -14.55
N HIS A 233 -13.34 2.59 -13.97
CA HIS A 233 -13.03 3.81 -14.71
C HIS A 233 -11.72 4.47 -14.25
N TYR A 234 -11.07 5.15 -15.18
CA TYR A 234 -10.11 6.21 -14.85
C TYR A 234 -10.65 7.58 -15.25
N GLY A 235 -10.39 8.57 -14.40
CA GLY A 235 -10.76 9.95 -14.62
C GLY A 235 -10.42 10.85 -13.44
N LEU A 236 -10.61 12.14 -13.64
CA LEU A 236 -10.32 13.21 -12.69
C LEU A 236 -11.59 13.99 -12.36
N THR A 237 -11.53 14.95 -11.43
CA THR A 237 -12.65 15.88 -11.21
C THR A 237 -12.89 16.72 -12.46
N GLU A 238 -11.81 17.14 -13.12
CA GLU A 238 -11.76 17.95 -14.32
C GLU A 238 -12.17 17.20 -15.59
N ALA A 239 -12.13 15.85 -15.56
CA ALA A 239 -12.50 14.98 -16.69
C ALA A 239 -12.95 13.61 -16.16
N SER A 240 -14.21 13.55 -15.69
CA SER A 240 -14.76 12.36 -15.04
C SER A 240 -14.92 11.19 -16.02
N ARG A 241 -14.48 9.98 -15.63
CA ARG A 241 -14.68 8.73 -16.39
C ARG A 241 -14.24 8.82 -17.86
N SER A 242 -12.95 9.12 -18.05
CA SER A 242 -12.34 9.26 -19.38
C SER A 242 -12.12 7.90 -20.05
N THR A 243 -11.93 6.84 -19.26
CA THR A 243 -11.80 5.47 -19.77
C THR A 243 -12.63 4.50 -18.96
N PHE A 244 -12.95 3.37 -19.57
CA PHE A 244 -13.58 2.23 -18.92
C PHE A 244 -12.88 0.92 -19.27
N LEU A 245 -12.66 0.09 -18.25
CA LEU A 245 -12.29 -1.31 -18.37
C LEU A 245 -13.48 -2.15 -17.92
N ASP A 246 -14.00 -2.99 -18.80
CA ASP A 246 -14.92 -4.07 -18.42
C ASP A 246 -14.11 -5.21 -17.81
N ILE A 247 -13.88 -5.14 -16.49
CA ILE A 247 -13.14 -6.16 -15.75
C ILE A 247 -13.80 -7.52 -15.95
N SER A 248 -15.12 -7.64 -15.95
CA SER A 248 -15.80 -8.93 -16.12
C SER A 248 -15.46 -9.64 -17.44
N ASN A 249 -15.20 -8.91 -18.52
CA ASN A 249 -14.99 -9.48 -19.85
C ASN A 249 -13.59 -9.26 -20.45
N ALA A 250 -12.73 -8.46 -19.81
CA ALA A 250 -11.40 -8.18 -20.35
C ALA A 250 -10.53 -9.43 -20.45
N PRO A 251 -9.64 -9.55 -21.46
CA PRO A 251 -8.55 -10.52 -21.42
C PRO A 251 -7.63 -10.30 -20.19
N ASP A 252 -7.01 -11.36 -19.69
CA ASP A 252 -6.16 -11.29 -18.49
C ASP A 252 -4.95 -10.36 -18.67
N ASP A 253 -4.32 -10.37 -19.84
CA ASP A 253 -3.21 -9.46 -20.17
C ASP A 253 -3.61 -7.97 -20.19
N MET A 254 -4.91 -7.68 -20.29
CA MET A 254 -5.46 -6.32 -20.25
C MET A 254 -5.95 -5.90 -18.85
N LEU A 255 -6.02 -6.83 -17.90
CA LEU A 255 -6.64 -6.58 -16.60
C LEU A 255 -5.94 -5.48 -15.81
N GLY A 256 -4.61 -5.37 -15.85
CA GLY A 256 -3.96 -4.31 -15.10
C GLY A 256 -4.26 -2.89 -15.63
N SER A 257 -4.90 -2.74 -16.79
CA SER A 257 -5.10 -1.44 -17.45
C SER A 257 -6.20 -0.65 -16.74
N VAL A 258 -6.41 0.59 -17.14
CA VAL A 258 -7.60 1.35 -16.75
C VAL A 258 -8.61 1.44 -17.90
N GLY A 259 -8.43 0.62 -18.95
CA GLY A 259 -9.40 0.47 -20.02
C GLY A 259 -9.17 1.41 -21.19
N LYS A 260 -10.20 1.61 -22.02
CA LYS A 260 -10.14 2.42 -23.24
C LYS A 260 -10.97 3.67 -23.13
N ALA A 261 -10.64 4.68 -23.95
CA ALA A 261 -11.55 5.79 -24.20
C ALA A 261 -12.84 5.25 -24.85
N THR A 262 -13.97 5.85 -24.49
CA THR A 262 -15.30 5.44 -24.99
C THR A 262 -16.05 6.63 -25.57
N GLY A 263 -16.92 6.39 -26.54
CA GLY A 263 -17.65 7.45 -27.23
C GLY A 263 -16.70 8.40 -27.96
N SER A 264 -16.91 9.71 -27.79
CA SER A 264 -16.10 10.76 -28.42
C SER A 264 -14.89 11.18 -27.58
N VAL A 265 -14.52 10.42 -26.54
CA VAL A 265 -13.35 10.73 -25.71
C VAL A 265 -12.08 10.35 -26.49
N GLU A 266 -11.12 11.26 -26.47
CA GLU A 266 -9.80 11.06 -27.06
C GLU A 266 -8.71 11.14 -26.00
N LEU A 267 -7.67 10.32 -26.19
CA LEU A 267 -6.52 10.24 -25.31
C LEU A 267 -5.25 10.27 -26.14
N LYS A 268 -4.22 10.93 -25.60
CA LYS A 268 -2.84 10.80 -26.08
C LYS A 268 -1.88 10.85 -24.90
N ILE A 269 -0.67 10.37 -25.13
CA ILE A 269 0.45 10.52 -24.19
C ILE A 269 1.34 11.64 -24.72
N THR A 270 1.67 12.63 -23.89
CA THR A 270 2.60 13.72 -24.27
C THR A 270 4.04 13.21 -24.31
N ASP A 271 4.96 14.01 -24.86
CA ASP A 271 6.38 13.66 -24.93
C ASP A 271 7.01 13.46 -23.53
N GLU A 272 6.46 14.12 -22.50
CA GLU A 272 6.85 13.97 -21.10
C GLU A 272 6.23 12.73 -20.43
N GLY A 273 5.37 12.00 -21.14
CA GLY A 273 4.65 10.83 -20.65
C GLY A 273 3.35 11.15 -19.90
N ALA A 274 2.83 12.38 -19.99
CA ALA A 274 1.59 12.77 -19.35
C ALA A 274 0.36 12.28 -20.14
N ILE A 275 -0.69 11.85 -19.45
CA ILE A 275 -1.97 11.56 -20.07
C ILE A 275 -2.64 12.88 -20.43
N ALA A 276 -3.00 13.07 -21.70
CA ALA A 276 -3.78 14.20 -22.17
C ALA A 276 -5.17 13.72 -22.65
N ILE A 277 -6.20 14.45 -22.24
CA ILE A 277 -7.60 14.06 -22.40
C ILE A 277 -8.35 15.14 -23.17
N ARG A 278 -9.18 14.73 -24.13
CA ARG A 278 -10.11 15.61 -24.83
C ARG A 278 -11.48 14.95 -24.94
N GLY A 279 -12.55 15.72 -24.75
CA GLY A 279 -13.92 15.20 -24.83
C GLY A 279 -14.96 16.11 -24.20
N ALA A 280 -16.24 15.78 -24.40
CA ALA A 280 -17.37 16.55 -23.91
C ALA A 280 -17.49 16.56 -22.37
N HIS A 281 -16.83 15.63 -21.67
CA HIS A 281 -16.77 15.52 -20.22
C HIS A 281 -15.71 16.41 -19.56
N VAL A 282 -14.83 17.05 -20.34
CA VAL A 282 -13.79 17.95 -19.81
C VAL A 282 -14.42 19.25 -19.30
N ALA A 283 -14.15 19.60 -18.05
CA ALA A 283 -14.69 20.75 -17.34
C ALA A 283 -14.50 22.07 -18.10
N LEU A 284 -15.40 23.03 -17.88
CA LEU A 284 -15.35 24.34 -18.55
C LEU A 284 -14.07 25.10 -18.20
N GLY A 285 -13.61 24.98 -16.95
CA GLY A 285 -12.44 25.67 -16.47
C GLY A 285 -12.31 25.70 -14.95
N GLN A 286 -11.27 26.37 -14.48
CA GLN A 286 -11.07 26.72 -13.09
C GLN A 286 -11.48 28.18 -12.87
N LEU A 287 -12.31 28.43 -11.86
CA LEU A 287 -12.64 29.77 -11.42
C LEU A 287 -11.48 30.36 -10.60
N ASP A 288 -11.02 31.54 -10.99
CA ASP A 288 -9.98 32.28 -10.27
C ASP A 288 -10.56 33.32 -9.29
N GLY A 289 -9.68 33.94 -8.50
CA GLY A 289 -10.07 34.95 -7.51
C GLY A 289 -10.64 36.24 -8.11
N GLY A 290 -10.53 36.44 -9.43
CA GLY A 290 -11.06 37.59 -10.15
C GLY A 290 -12.37 37.30 -10.89
N SER A 291 -13.06 36.19 -10.58
CA SER A 291 -14.26 35.73 -11.29
C SER A 291 -14.02 35.31 -12.75
N HIS A 292 -12.78 35.07 -13.17
CA HIS A 292 -12.49 34.60 -14.52
C HIS A 292 -12.45 33.08 -14.54
N LEU A 293 -13.02 32.52 -15.59
CA LEU A 293 -12.93 31.09 -15.87
C LEU A 293 -11.69 30.83 -16.72
N ALA A 294 -10.62 30.37 -16.08
CA ALA A 294 -9.41 29.94 -16.75
C ALA A 294 -9.65 28.56 -17.41
N PRO A 295 -9.47 28.41 -18.73
CA PRO A 295 -9.54 27.11 -19.39
C PRO A 295 -8.54 26.13 -18.77
N LEU A 296 -8.96 24.87 -18.63
CA LEU A 296 -8.08 23.78 -18.19
C LEU A 296 -7.36 23.10 -19.37
N THR A 297 -7.75 23.45 -20.58
CA THR A 297 -7.27 22.88 -21.82
C THR A 297 -6.29 23.81 -22.52
N ASP A 298 -5.39 23.23 -23.31
CA ASP A 298 -4.56 23.98 -24.25
C ASP A 298 -5.39 24.52 -25.44
N ALA A 299 -4.72 25.22 -26.36
CA ALA A 299 -5.34 25.79 -27.55
C ALA A 299 -5.98 24.74 -28.48
N ASP A 300 -5.52 23.49 -28.41
CA ASP A 300 -6.00 22.35 -29.19
C ASP A 300 -7.11 21.55 -28.46
N GLY A 301 -7.52 22.02 -27.28
CA GLY A 301 -8.59 21.45 -26.46
C GLY A 301 -8.15 20.27 -25.59
N TRP A 302 -6.85 20.06 -25.36
CA TRP A 302 -6.36 18.97 -24.51
C TRP A 302 -6.20 19.42 -23.06
N LEU A 303 -6.81 18.68 -22.15
CA LEU A 303 -6.48 18.71 -20.73
C LEU A 303 -5.22 17.85 -20.52
N VAL A 304 -4.07 18.49 -20.34
CA VAL A 304 -2.84 17.79 -19.98
C VAL A 304 -2.87 17.52 -18.47
N THR A 305 -3.02 16.25 -18.11
CA THR A 305 -3.07 15.85 -16.71
C THR A 305 -1.66 15.81 -16.10
N ARG A 306 -1.60 15.51 -14.81
CA ARG A 306 -0.35 15.22 -14.09
C ARG A 306 -0.22 13.73 -13.81
N ASP A 307 -0.96 12.91 -14.54
CA ASP A 307 -0.96 11.47 -14.43
C ASP A 307 -0.10 10.92 -15.57
N ARG A 308 0.76 9.95 -15.25
CA ARG A 308 1.60 9.26 -16.22
C ARG A 308 0.86 8.04 -16.75
N GLY A 309 0.99 7.79 -18.05
CA GLY A 309 0.46 6.57 -18.63
C GLY A 309 1.09 6.19 -19.95
N GLU A 310 0.63 5.05 -20.46
CA GLU A 310 1.03 4.49 -21.74
C GLU A 310 -0.21 3.90 -22.42
N ILE A 311 -0.29 3.98 -23.74
CA ILE A 311 -1.36 3.34 -24.51
C ILE A 311 -0.83 2.10 -25.20
N ARG A 312 -1.39 0.93 -24.88
CA ARG A 312 -1.08 -0.37 -25.51
C ARG A 312 -2.37 -0.98 -26.04
N ASP A 313 -2.42 -1.31 -27.33
CA ASP A 313 -3.62 -1.89 -27.98
C ASP A 313 -4.92 -1.10 -27.72
N GLY A 314 -4.79 0.22 -27.64
CA GLY A 314 -5.87 1.16 -27.33
C GLY A 314 -6.30 1.21 -25.86
N HIS A 315 -5.70 0.41 -24.98
CA HIS A 315 -5.90 0.48 -23.53
C HIS A 315 -4.89 1.44 -22.89
N LEU A 316 -5.37 2.22 -21.94
CA LEU A 316 -4.57 3.10 -21.11
C LEU A 316 -4.02 2.33 -19.91
N TRP A 317 -2.71 2.35 -19.75
CA TRP A 317 -1.98 1.89 -18.57
C TRP A 317 -1.63 3.09 -17.70
N TYR A 318 -2.27 3.21 -16.55
CA TYR A 318 -1.94 4.24 -15.58
C TYR A 318 -0.68 3.84 -14.79
N GLN A 319 0.31 4.73 -14.74
CA GLN A 319 1.63 4.49 -14.14
C GLN A 319 1.88 5.35 -12.89
N GLY A 320 0.83 5.97 -12.34
CA GLY A 320 0.93 6.88 -11.20
C GLY A 320 0.95 8.35 -11.59
N ARG A 321 1.15 9.20 -10.59
CA ARG A 321 1.25 10.66 -10.70
C ARG A 321 2.67 11.08 -11.08
N LEU A 322 2.82 12.05 -12.00
CA LEU A 322 4.11 12.63 -12.36
C LEU A 322 4.77 13.38 -11.20
N ASP A 323 3.98 13.98 -10.31
CA ASP A 323 4.43 14.72 -9.11
C ASP A 323 4.54 13.87 -7.84
N ASP A 324 4.08 12.61 -7.87
CA ASP A 324 4.36 11.60 -6.84
C ASP A 324 5.18 10.42 -7.41
N GLN A 325 5.94 10.66 -8.50
CA GLN A 325 6.95 9.71 -8.93
C GLN A 325 8.14 9.78 -7.99
N ILE A 326 8.60 8.61 -7.59
CA ILE A 326 9.86 8.41 -6.88
C ILE A 326 10.91 8.13 -7.94
N ASN A 327 11.90 9.00 -8.06
CA ASN A 327 13.03 8.88 -8.98
C ASN A 327 14.27 8.39 -8.24
N ILE A 328 14.46 7.07 -8.22
CA ILE A 328 15.56 6.42 -7.50
C ILE A 328 16.60 5.98 -8.52
N GLY A 329 17.74 6.67 -8.56
CA GLY A 329 18.84 6.32 -9.47
C GLY A 329 18.45 6.39 -10.96
N GLY A 330 17.52 7.28 -11.32
CA GLY A 330 17.02 7.45 -12.70
C GLY A 330 15.82 6.58 -13.06
N LEU A 331 15.41 5.65 -12.19
CA LEU A 331 14.22 4.82 -12.36
C LEU A 331 13.01 5.50 -11.71
N LYS A 332 11.94 5.67 -12.50
CA LYS A 332 10.73 6.39 -12.09
C LYS A 332 9.63 5.42 -11.67
N ILE A 333 9.22 5.48 -10.40
CA ILE A 333 8.20 4.60 -9.82
C ILE A 333 7.04 5.42 -9.29
N GLY A 334 5.80 5.05 -9.64
CA GLY A 334 4.61 5.63 -9.00
C GLY A 334 4.44 5.10 -7.57
N ALA A 335 4.35 6.00 -6.59
CA ALA A 335 4.20 5.64 -5.18
C ALA A 335 2.99 4.71 -4.92
N GLU A 336 1.82 5.04 -5.47
CA GLU A 336 0.58 4.27 -5.31
C GLU A 336 0.69 2.84 -5.91
N ALA A 337 1.38 2.71 -7.04
CA ALA A 337 1.60 1.39 -7.66
C ALA A 337 2.57 0.53 -6.83
N LEU A 338 3.57 1.16 -6.18
CA LEU A 338 4.47 0.47 -5.25
C LEU A 338 3.70 0.05 -3.98
N GLU A 339 2.85 0.90 -3.42
CA GLU A 339 1.99 0.55 -2.26
C GLU A 339 1.10 -0.66 -2.53
N ALA A 340 0.46 -0.70 -3.69
CA ALA A 340 -0.38 -1.83 -4.09
C ALA A 340 0.44 -3.12 -4.19
N THR A 341 1.63 -3.06 -4.79
CA THR A 341 2.54 -4.21 -4.87
C THR A 341 2.92 -4.73 -3.48
N VAL A 342 3.22 -3.83 -2.53
CA VAL A 342 3.54 -4.17 -1.14
C VAL A 342 2.32 -4.74 -0.42
N SER A 343 1.14 -4.19 -0.67
CA SER A 343 -0.12 -4.68 -0.10
C SER A 343 -0.47 -6.09 -0.59
N ASN A 344 -0.10 -6.46 -1.82
CA ASN A 344 -0.28 -7.83 -2.31
C ASN A 344 0.67 -8.83 -1.64
N ILE A 345 1.89 -8.39 -1.32
CA ILE A 345 2.83 -9.22 -0.54
C ILE A 345 2.33 -9.37 0.90
N LEU A 346 1.72 -8.32 1.47
CA LEU A 346 1.22 -8.27 2.85
C LEU A 346 -0.27 -7.84 2.91
N PRO A 347 -1.22 -8.71 2.54
CA PRO A 347 -2.64 -8.34 2.48
C PRO A 347 -3.20 -7.82 3.82
N SER A 348 -2.72 -8.36 4.95
CA SER A 348 -3.12 -7.92 6.30
C SER A 348 -2.69 -6.49 6.64
N MET A 349 -1.75 -5.91 5.89
CA MET A 349 -1.23 -4.56 6.07
C MET A 349 -1.82 -3.54 5.07
N ALA A 350 -2.70 -3.98 4.17
CA ALA A 350 -3.32 -3.13 3.16
C ALA A 350 -4.00 -1.89 3.80
N GLY A 351 -3.64 -0.71 3.30
CA GLY A 351 -4.16 0.57 3.80
C GLY A 351 -3.62 1.04 5.16
N ARG A 352 -2.69 0.30 5.77
CA ARG A 352 -2.08 0.65 7.07
C ARG A 352 -0.69 1.30 6.96
N PHE A 353 -0.20 1.49 5.74
CA PHE A 353 1.01 2.25 5.44
C PHE A 353 0.78 3.11 4.18
N ALA A 354 1.69 4.04 3.93
CA ALA A 354 1.75 4.81 2.69
C ALA A 354 3.20 5.01 2.25
N ILE A 355 3.39 5.28 0.96
CA ILE A 355 4.66 5.50 0.32
C ILE A 355 4.67 6.87 -0.38
N THR A 356 5.81 7.57 -0.32
CA THR A 356 6.09 8.80 -1.08
C THR A 356 7.58 8.87 -1.38
N SER A 357 8.02 9.84 -2.19
CA SER A 357 9.44 10.20 -2.32
C SER A 357 9.91 11.11 -1.19
N VAL A 358 11.20 11.01 -0.87
CA VAL A 358 11.99 11.98 -0.10
C VAL A 358 13.36 12.18 -0.76
N PRO A 359 14.03 13.34 -0.57
CA PRO A 359 15.36 13.56 -1.11
C PRO A 359 16.38 12.53 -0.59
N ASP A 360 17.29 12.07 -1.45
CA ASP A 360 18.41 11.21 -1.09
C ASP A 360 19.68 11.66 -1.81
N LYS A 361 20.75 11.94 -1.07
CA LYS A 361 21.99 12.52 -1.63
C LYS A 361 22.69 11.58 -2.64
N ALA A 362 22.51 10.27 -2.52
CA ALA A 362 23.18 9.29 -3.38
C ALA A 362 22.33 8.94 -4.62
N ARG A 363 21.00 8.92 -4.50
CA ARG A 363 20.08 8.40 -5.52
C ARG A 363 19.17 9.46 -6.15
N GLY A 364 19.27 10.71 -5.70
CA GLY A 364 18.33 11.77 -6.02
C GLY A 364 17.13 11.72 -5.08
N GLU A 365 16.36 10.64 -5.14
CA GLU A 365 15.27 10.35 -4.22
C GLU A 365 15.36 8.95 -3.62
N ALA A 366 14.72 8.77 -2.47
CA ALA A 366 14.46 7.49 -1.81
C ALA A 366 12.95 7.30 -1.58
N VAL A 367 12.54 6.06 -1.35
CA VAL A 367 11.18 5.71 -0.90
C VAL A 367 11.05 6.08 0.58
N LEU A 368 10.11 6.94 0.93
CA LEU A 368 9.64 7.09 2.31
C LEU A 368 8.43 6.19 2.53
N LEU A 369 8.56 5.26 3.47
CA LEU A 369 7.51 4.39 3.98
C LEU A 369 6.98 4.96 5.31
N ALA A 370 5.76 5.49 5.29
CA ALA A 370 5.04 5.94 6.48
C ALA A 370 4.14 4.82 7.01
N VAL A 371 4.42 4.32 8.21
CA VAL A 371 3.69 3.22 8.86
C VAL A 371 2.91 3.76 10.07
N LYS A 372 1.68 3.28 10.29
CA LYS A 372 0.94 3.70 11.49
C LYS A 372 1.63 3.21 12.77
N ARG A 373 1.64 4.02 13.84
CA ARG A 373 2.33 3.70 15.11
C ARG A 373 1.82 2.43 15.79
N ASP A 374 0.55 2.06 15.59
CA ASP A 374 -0.03 0.82 16.09
C ASP A 374 0.52 -0.44 15.38
N LEU A 375 1.37 -0.26 14.36
CA LEU A 375 2.11 -1.31 13.66
C LEU A 375 3.62 -1.21 13.88
N HIS A 376 4.05 -0.79 15.07
CA HIS A 376 5.46 -0.58 15.36
C HIS A 376 6.30 -1.84 15.13
N ASP A 377 5.77 -3.01 15.50
CA ASP A 377 6.47 -4.29 15.38
C ASP A 377 6.50 -4.82 13.94
N GLU A 378 5.63 -4.31 13.06
CA GLU A 378 5.50 -4.72 11.65
C GLU A 378 6.27 -3.82 10.68
N VAL A 379 6.88 -2.71 11.13
CA VAL A 379 7.62 -1.78 10.25
C VAL A 379 8.66 -2.53 9.41
N ALA A 380 9.46 -3.38 10.04
CA ALA A 380 10.52 -4.14 9.36
C ALA A 380 9.97 -5.09 8.29
N LEU A 381 8.78 -5.67 8.53
CA LEU A 381 8.10 -6.55 7.59
C LEU A 381 7.64 -5.77 6.34
N ILE A 382 6.99 -4.62 6.55
CA ILE A 382 6.50 -3.76 5.47
C ILE A 382 7.67 -3.18 4.67
N GLU A 383 8.75 -2.79 5.36
CA GLU A 383 9.97 -2.30 4.74
C GLU A 383 10.63 -3.39 3.88
N THR A 384 10.69 -4.63 4.36
CA THR A 384 11.20 -5.78 3.60
C THR A 384 10.36 -6.04 2.36
N ALA A 385 9.04 -6.06 2.47
CA ALA A 385 8.15 -6.20 1.31
C ALA A 385 8.32 -5.05 0.31
N THR A 386 8.56 -3.83 0.79
CA THR A 386 8.87 -2.67 -0.03
C THR A 386 10.20 -2.85 -0.79
N ARG A 387 11.25 -3.34 -0.11
CA ARG A 387 12.53 -3.68 -0.76
C ARG A 387 12.36 -4.76 -1.83
N MET A 388 11.65 -5.84 -1.54
CA MET A 388 11.36 -6.89 -2.52
C MET A 388 10.63 -6.35 -3.75
N ALA A 389 9.68 -5.44 -3.56
CA ALA A 389 8.96 -4.80 -4.66
C ALA A 389 9.86 -3.89 -5.52
N LEU A 390 10.88 -3.25 -4.92
CA LEU A 390 11.90 -2.46 -5.63
C LEU A 390 12.91 -3.35 -6.36
N GLU A 391 13.37 -4.44 -5.75
CA GLU A 391 14.32 -5.38 -6.34
C GLU A 391 13.76 -6.07 -7.58
N ARG A 392 12.47 -6.46 -7.55
CA ARG A 392 11.76 -6.98 -8.73
C ARG A 392 11.74 -6.01 -9.91
N ARG A 393 11.96 -4.72 -9.66
CA ARG A 393 12.05 -3.65 -10.67
C ARG A 393 13.51 -3.27 -10.99
N GLY A 394 14.48 -4.07 -10.55
CA GLY A 394 15.90 -3.88 -10.83
C GLY A 394 16.59 -2.81 -9.98
N ILE A 395 15.98 -2.39 -8.86
CA ILE A 395 16.56 -1.38 -7.96
C ILE A 395 17.21 -2.07 -6.78
N GLY A 396 18.53 -1.88 -6.62
CA GLY A 396 19.24 -2.30 -5.41
C GLY A 396 18.69 -1.55 -4.18
N ALA A 397 18.03 -2.28 -3.28
CA ALA A 397 17.19 -1.68 -2.25
C ALA A 397 17.92 -1.23 -0.97
N SER A 398 19.24 -1.48 -0.87
CA SER A 398 20.04 -1.10 0.30
C SER A 398 20.07 0.43 0.49
N GLY A 399 19.45 0.92 1.56
CA GLY A 399 19.32 2.35 1.86
C GLY A 399 18.34 3.13 0.97
N ALA A 400 17.60 2.47 0.07
CA ALA A 400 16.63 3.11 -0.83
C ALA A 400 15.25 3.32 -0.18
N VAL A 401 15.01 2.72 0.99
CA VAL A 401 13.78 2.88 1.78
C VAL A 401 14.13 3.57 3.09
N LYS A 402 13.44 4.67 3.37
CA LYS A 402 13.41 5.41 4.63
C LYS A 402 12.07 5.13 5.29
N THR A 403 12.02 5.06 6.62
CA THR A 403 10.78 4.78 7.34
C THR A 403 10.43 5.93 8.27
N MET A 404 9.14 6.21 8.45
CA MET A 404 8.62 7.05 9.51
C MET A 404 7.38 6.42 10.14
N GLN A 405 7.12 6.73 11.41
CA GLN A 405 5.88 6.34 12.06
C GLN A 405 4.93 7.53 12.20
N VAL A 406 3.65 7.29 11.93
CA VAL A 406 2.59 8.30 12.04
C VAL A 406 1.45 7.80 12.91
N ASP A 407 0.78 8.67 13.66
CA ASP A 407 -0.42 8.29 14.41
C ASP A 407 -1.58 7.97 13.46
N VAL A 408 -1.74 8.79 12.41
CA VAL A 408 -2.79 8.66 11.40
C VAL A 408 -2.20 8.96 10.02
N LEU A 409 -2.50 8.10 9.04
CA LEU A 409 -2.18 8.39 7.64
C LEU A 409 -3.08 9.53 7.14
N PRO A 410 -2.53 10.68 6.70
CA PRO A 410 -3.33 11.81 6.29
C PRO A 410 -4.05 11.46 4.99
N ARG A 411 -5.38 11.49 5.00
CA ARG A 411 -6.22 11.17 3.85
C ARG A 411 -7.04 12.35 3.38
N THR A 412 -7.42 12.34 2.11
CA THR A 412 -8.42 13.24 1.54
C THR A 412 -9.81 12.75 1.93
N GLY A 413 -10.81 13.57 1.68
CA GLY A 413 -12.20 13.16 1.87
C GLY A 413 -12.67 11.98 1.00
N THR A 414 -11.95 11.65 -0.09
CA THR A 414 -12.17 10.46 -0.93
C THR A 414 -11.28 9.28 -0.53
N ASP A 415 -10.74 9.31 0.69
CA ASP A 415 -9.87 8.30 1.27
C ASP A 415 -8.49 8.14 0.56
N LYS A 416 -8.06 9.10 -0.26
CA LYS A 416 -6.72 9.09 -0.89
C LYS A 416 -5.65 9.59 0.07
N ILE A 417 -4.45 9.02 0.05
CA ILE A 417 -3.33 9.52 0.86
C ILE A 417 -2.89 10.93 0.41
N ARG A 418 -2.71 11.84 1.37
CA ARG A 418 -2.11 13.17 1.18
C ARG A 418 -0.59 13.11 1.36
N ARG A 419 0.12 12.68 0.30
CA ARG A 419 1.57 12.44 0.33
C ARG A 419 2.43 13.66 0.66
N SER A 420 2.02 14.85 0.21
CA SER A 420 2.71 16.09 0.60
C SER A 420 2.74 16.30 2.12
N ALA A 421 1.62 16.03 2.80
CA ALA A 421 1.55 16.16 4.26
C ALA A 421 2.44 15.14 4.98
N LEU A 422 2.71 13.97 4.37
CA LEU A 422 3.70 13.01 4.89
C LEU A 422 5.13 13.53 4.69
N ARG A 423 5.43 14.09 3.51
CA ARG A 423 6.74 14.71 3.24
C ARG A 423 7.04 15.87 4.18
N ASP A 424 6.05 16.72 4.46
CA ASP A 424 6.19 17.86 5.39
C ASP A 424 6.45 17.42 6.83
N GLN A 425 5.92 16.25 7.22
CA GLN A 425 6.16 15.65 8.55
C GLN A 425 7.49 14.90 8.64
N TRP A 426 8.08 14.54 7.50
CA TRP A 426 9.32 13.79 7.47
C TRP A 426 10.50 14.70 7.81
N GLN A 427 11.28 14.27 8.79
CA GLN A 427 12.57 14.86 9.11
C GLN A 427 13.63 13.83 8.74
N ASP A 428 14.69 14.30 8.09
CA ASP A 428 15.83 13.44 7.79
C ASP A 428 16.55 13.13 9.10
N THR A 429 16.20 12.02 9.73
CA THR A 429 16.87 11.52 10.93
C THR A 429 18.20 10.84 10.62
N THR A 430 18.70 10.94 9.37
CA THR A 430 20.07 10.53 9.05
C THR A 430 21.01 11.46 9.80
N ILE A 431 21.49 11.01 10.96
CA ILE A 431 22.46 11.70 11.81
C ILE A 431 23.60 12.18 10.90
N GLU A 432 23.80 13.50 10.81
CA GLU A 432 25.01 14.06 10.23
C GLU A 432 26.19 13.47 11.00
N ILE A 433 27.02 12.68 10.30
CA ILE A 433 28.29 12.20 10.82
C ILE A 433 29.09 13.44 11.18
N SER A 434 29.12 13.75 12.48
CA SER A 434 30.00 14.77 13.04
C SER A 434 31.42 14.43 12.62
N THR A 435 32.05 15.34 11.89
CA THR A 435 33.48 15.33 11.61
C THR A 435 34.23 15.64 12.91
N ALA A 436 34.33 14.64 13.79
CA ALA A 436 35.30 14.63 14.87
C ALA A 436 36.42 13.63 14.53
N ASP A 437 37.65 14.09 14.74
CA ASP A 437 38.91 13.41 14.44
C ASP A 437 39.12 12.11 15.26
N PRO A 438 40.05 11.24 14.84
CA PRO A 438 40.09 9.83 15.23
C PRO A 438 40.71 9.63 16.62
N GLU A 439 39.90 9.24 17.60
CA GLU A 439 40.38 8.41 18.70
C GLU A 439 40.00 6.95 18.42
N THR A 440 41.03 6.13 18.28
CA THR A 440 40.95 4.68 18.14
C THR A 440 40.35 4.08 19.41
N GLU A 441 39.09 3.66 19.36
CA GLU A 441 38.54 2.79 20.41
C GLU A 441 39.27 1.44 20.39
N ASP A 442 39.82 1.05 21.53
CA ASP A 442 40.59 -0.17 21.71
C ASP A 442 39.63 -1.37 21.88
N PHE A 443 39.21 -1.94 20.75
CA PHE A 443 38.41 -3.16 20.71
C PHE A 443 39.23 -4.35 21.23
N SER A 444 38.63 -5.19 22.06
CA SER A 444 39.22 -6.50 22.36
C SER A 444 39.36 -7.33 21.08
N PRO A 445 40.24 -8.34 21.03
CA PRO A 445 40.42 -9.16 19.82
C PRO A 445 39.12 -9.79 19.30
N ALA A 446 38.16 -10.10 20.18
CA ALA A 446 36.85 -10.62 19.78
C ALA A 446 35.93 -9.53 19.22
N GLU A 447 35.91 -8.34 19.82
CA GLU A 447 35.15 -7.19 19.31
C GLU A 447 35.69 -6.69 17.97
N ALA A 448 37.01 -6.72 17.78
CA ALA A 448 37.65 -6.36 16.50
C ALA A 448 37.21 -7.31 15.37
N ARG A 449 37.16 -8.62 15.64
CA ARG A 449 36.66 -9.62 14.68
C ARG A 449 35.18 -9.43 14.34
N LEU A 450 34.35 -9.10 15.33
CA LEU A 450 32.93 -8.78 15.10
C LEU A 450 32.79 -7.49 14.28
N ALA A 451 33.53 -6.45 14.63
CA ALA A 451 33.54 -5.17 13.92
C ALA A 451 34.01 -5.32 12.46
N ASP A 452 35.01 -6.16 12.19
CA ASP A 452 35.45 -6.45 10.83
C ASP A 452 34.42 -7.24 10.03
N SER A 453 33.71 -8.18 10.68
CA SER A 453 32.60 -8.92 10.06
C SER A 453 31.44 -8.00 9.71
N TRP A 454 31.13 -7.04 10.57
CA TRP A 454 30.15 -5.99 10.27
C TRP A 454 30.63 -5.14 9.10
N ARG A 455 31.87 -4.66 9.11
CA ARG A 455 32.42 -3.83 8.02
C ARG A 455 32.45 -4.53 6.66
N LYS A 456 32.67 -5.85 6.62
CA LYS A 456 32.58 -6.66 5.40
C LYS A 456 31.18 -6.60 4.77
N VAL A 457 30.13 -6.41 5.58
CA VAL A 457 28.72 -6.47 5.16
C VAL A 457 28.08 -5.09 5.03
N VAL A 458 28.31 -4.18 5.98
CA VAL A 458 27.72 -2.83 5.99
C VAL A 458 28.62 -1.75 5.36
N GLY A 459 29.82 -2.13 4.89
CA GLY A 459 30.82 -1.21 4.31
C GLY A 459 31.76 -0.61 5.38
N PRO A 460 32.61 0.37 5.02
CA PRO A 460 33.64 0.94 5.90
C PRO A 460 33.04 1.85 7.01
N ALA A 461 32.07 1.33 7.76
CA ALA A 461 31.43 2.01 8.88
C ALA A 461 32.40 2.17 10.06
N LYS A 462 32.40 3.36 10.66
CA LYS A 462 33.06 3.60 11.95
C LYS A 462 32.18 3.01 13.05
N LEU A 463 32.62 1.90 13.62
CA LEU A 463 31.94 1.21 14.71
C LEU A 463 32.56 1.62 16.05
N THR A 464 31.72 1.75 17.06
CA THR A 464 32.04 1.90 18.48
C THR A 464 31.44 0.74 19.27
N ARG A 465 31.87 0.49 20.52
CA ARG A 465 31.27 -0.58 21.36
C ARG A 465 29.74 -0.46 21.54
N ASN A 466 29.21 0.76 21.42
CA ASN A 466 27.78 1.04 21.57
C ASN A 466 27.05 1.14 20.22
N SER A 467 27.72 0.87 19.10
CA SER A 467 27.08 0.91 17.77
C SER A 467 26.11 -0.25 17.62
N SER A 468 24.84 0.05 17.31
CA SER A 468 23.92 -0.97 16.84
C SER A 468 24.25 -1.37 15.40
N PHE A 469 23.99 -2.63 15.04
CA PHE A 469 24.17 -3.12 13.68
C PHE A 469 23.38 -2.30 12.66
N TYR A 470 22.18 -1.86 13.06
CA TYR A 470 21.30 -1.04 12.25
C TYR A 470 21.80 0.41 12.12
N ASP A 471 22.38 0.98 13.18
CA ASP A 471 22.96 2.33 13.16
C ASP A 471 24.18 2.41 12.21
N ALA A 472 24.87 1.28 12.03
CA ALA A 472 26.00 1.15 11.11
C ALA A 472 25.58 0.93 9.64
N GLY A 473 24.28 0.92 9.34
CA GLY A 473 23.74 0.69 7.99
C GLY A 473 23.37 -0.76 7.68
N GLY A 474 23.31 -1.63 8.70
CA GLY A 474 22.82 -3.00 8.59
C GLY A 474 21.29 -3.10 8.46
N ASP A 475 20.80 -4.14 7.79
CA ASP A 475 19.40 -4.47 7.65
C ASP A 475 19.17 -5.96 7.98
N SER A 476 17.93 -6.46 7.92
CA SER A 476 17.65 -7.86 8.27
C SER A 476 18.27 -8.89 7.31
N LEU A 477 18.58 -8.51 6.06
CA LEU A 477 19.26 -9.38 5.10
C LEU A 477 20.76 -9.39 5.37
N SER A 478 21.32 -8.23 5.68
CA SER A 478 22.72 -8.05 6.01
C SER A 478 23.03 -8.58 7.41
N SER A 479 22.06 -8.62 8.33
CA SER A 479 22.16 -9.33 9.61
C SER A 479 22.09 -10.84 9.43
N MET A 480 21.33 -11.33 8.45
CA MET A 480 21.41 -12.71 7.99
C MET A 480 22.74 -13.01 7.29
N GLN A 481 23.35 -12.07 6.56
CA GLN A 481 24.66 -12.25 5.93
C GLN A 481 25.82 -12.21 6.94
N VAL A 482 25.76 -11.34 7.95
CA VAL A 482 26.65 -11.38 9.13
C VAL A 482 26.41 -12.67 9.92
N GLY A 483 25.15 -13.09 10.08
CA GLY A 483 24.78 -14.34 10.73
C GLY A 483 25.25 -15.58 9.96
N LEU A 484 25.21 -15.54 8.63
CA LEU A 484 25.84 -16.53 7.76
C LEU A 484 27.36 -16.46 7.93
N ALA A 485 27.98 -15.27 8.01
CA ALA A 485 29.41 -15.06 8.33
C ALA A 485 29.84 -15.49 9.73
N MET A 486 28.89 -15.88 10.57
CA MET A 486 29.11 -16.39 11.91
C MET A 486 28.35 -17.71 12.06
N GLU A 487 28.63 -18.72 11.23
CA GLU A 487 28.08 -20.07 11.43
C GLU A 487 28.82 -20.80 12.56
N TRP A 488 28.08 -21.20 13.60
CA TRP A 488 28.61 -21.83 14.80
C TRP A 488 28.58 -23.36 14.68
N GLU A 489 29.60 -23.99 15.23
CA GLU A 489 29.76 -25.43 15.32
C GLU A 489 28.57 -26.10 16.04
N CYS A 490 28.07 -27.21 15.47
CA CYS A 490 27.07 -28.03 16.13
C CYS A 490 27.73 -28.93 17.19
N LEU A 491 27.71 -28.49 18.45
CA LEU A 491 28.41 -29.17 19.55
C LEU A 491 27.78 -30.53 19.94
N ALA A 492 26.47 -30.70 19.75
CA ALA A 492 25.76 -31.98 19.99
C ALA A 492 24.46 -32.10 19.19
N CYS A 493 24.20 -33.29 18.63
CA CYS A 493 22.88 -33.71 18.13
C CYS A 493 22.49 -35.00 18.84
N VAL A 494 21.53 -34.94 19.76
CA VAL A 494 21.15 -36.08 20.61
C VAL A 494 19.85 -36.69 20.11
N VAL A 495 19.88 -37.99 19.81
CA VAL A 495 18.74 -38.71 19.25
C VAL A 495 18.23 -39.74 20.27
N ASP A 496 16.96 -39.59 20.67
CA ASP A 496 16.27 -40.51 21.56
C ASP A 496 14.77 -40.52 21.26
N THR A 497 14.04 -41.51 21.78
CA THR A 497 12.57 -41.53 21.64
C THR A 497 11.86 -40.47 22.49
N SER A 498 12.56 -39.98 23.52
CA SER A 498 12.11 -38.88 24.39
C SER A 498 13.31 -38.26 25.09
N LEU A 499 13.35 -36.93 25.18
CA LEU A 499 14.38 -36.19 25.91
C LEU A 499 13.73 -35.45 27.08
N SER A 500 14.00 -35.90 28.31
CA SER A 500 13.55 -35.19 29.52
C SER A 500 14.48 -34.01 29.83
N GLY A 501 14.03 -33.03 30.62
CA GLY A 501 14.89 -31.93 31.06
C GLY A 501 16.14 -32.39 31.82
N GLN A 502 16.07 -33.48 32.58
CA GLN A 502 17.24 -34.11 33.20
C GLN A 502 18.23 -34.63 32.15
N ARG A 503 17.71 -35.19 31.04
CA ARG A 503 18.55 -35.63 29.92
C ARG A 503 19.21 -34.44 29.26
N VAL A 504 18.48 -33.35 29.00
CA VAL A 504 19.02 -32.12 28.41
C VAL A 504 20.15 -31.55 29.27
N GLY A 505 19.94 -31.38 30.59
CA GLY A 505 20.97 -30.88 31.50
C GLY A 505 22.25 -31.73 31.51
N ARG A 506 22.12 -33.06 31.41
CA ARG A 506 23.29 -33.96 31.29
C ARG A 506 24.07 -33.74 30.00
N GLU A 507 23.40 -33.49 28.89
CA GLU A 507 24.07 -33.25 27.61
C GLU A 507 24.75 -31.87 27.57
N LEU A 508 24.13 -30.85 28.19
CA LEU A 508 24.78 -29.55 28.39
C LEU A 508 26.03 -29.67 29.26
N ASP A 509 25.98 -30.47 30.33
CA ASP A 509 27.17 -30.78 31.14
C ASP A 509 28.25 -31.51 30.32
N ASN A 510 27.86 -32.44 29.44
CA ASN A 510 28.80 -33.15 28.58
C ASN A 510 29.52 -32.19 27.62
N ILE A 511 28.79 -31.26 27.00
CA ILE A 511 29.36 -30.20 26.16
C ILE A 511 30.31 -29.33 26.99
N ALA A 512 29.85 -28.89 28.16
CA ALA A 512 30.61 -28.00 29.05
C ALA A 512 31.93 -28.61 29.54
N ARG A 513 32.06 -29.94 29.63
CA ARG A 513 33.36 -30.57 29.96
C ARG A 513 34.46 -30.24 28.94
N THR A 514 34.08 -30.00 27.69
CA THR A 514 35.02 -29.69 26.61
C THR A 514 35.09 -28.21 26.27
N ARG A 515 34.03 -27.44 26.55
CA ARG A 515 33.90 -26.03 26.13
C ARG A 515 33.74 -25.02 27.26
N GLY A 516 33.57 -25.48 28.50
CA GLY A 516 33.13 -24.63 29.62
C GLY A 516 31.61 -24.37 29.59
N TYR A 517 31.09 -23.84 30.69
CA TYR A 517 29.69 -23.42 30.76
C TYR A 517 29.48 -22.08 30.05
N PRO A 518 28.40 -21.92 29.27
CA PRO A 518 28.07 -20.64 28.65
C PRO A 518 27.58 -19.63 29.69
N CYS A 519 27.63 -18.33 29.35
CA CYS A 519 27.00 -17.29 30.17
C CYS A 519 25.46 -17.35 30.09
N MET A 520 24.91 -17.72 28.93
CA MET A 520 23.48 -17.77 28.68
C MET A 520 23.13 -18.88 27.68
N VAL A 521 21.96 -19.49 27.85
CA VAL A 521 21.30 -20.37 26.87
C VAL A 521 20.05 -19.67 26.32
N VAL A 522 19.87 -19.68 25.01
CA VAL A 522 18.66 -19.18 24.33
C VAL A 522 17.90 -20.36 23.75
N SER A 523 16.60 -20.48 24.07
CA SER A 523 15.80 -21.62 23.63
C SER A 523 14.33 -21.28 23.35
N ASP A 524 13.62 -22.20 22.69
CA ASP A 524 12.16 -22.18 22.63
C ASP A 524 11.52 -22.66 23.94
N ASN A 525 10.18 -22.70 23.94
CA ASN A 525 9.38 -23.08 25.10
C ASN A 525 9.07 -24.59 25.14
N GLY A 526 9.95 -25.43 24.58
CA GLY A 526 9.84 -26.89 24.67
C GLY A 526 9.66 -27.35 26.12
N THR A 527 8.83 -28.37 26.33
CA THR A 527 8.45 -28.85 27.68
C THR A 527 9.63 -29.37 28.50
N GLU A 528 10.66 -29.86 27.83
CA GLU A 528 11.92 -30.31 28.39
C GLU A 528 12.82 -29.13 28.80
N LEU A 529 12.74 -28.02 28.08
CA LEU A 529 13.52 -26.80 28.32
C LEU A 529 12.89 -25.96 29.43
N THR A 530 11.56 -25.91 29.49
CA THR A 530 10.78 -25.21 30.53
C THR A 530 10.56 -26.03 31.82
N SER A 531 11.23 -27.19 31.94
CA SER A 531 11.04 -28.11 33.07
C SER A 531 11.75 -27.65 34.35
N ASN A 532 11.25 -28.09 35.51
CA ASN A 532 11.90 -27.88 36.81
C ASN A 532 13.34 -28.43 36.87
N ALA A 533 13.65 -29.45 36.07
CA ALA A 533 15.01 -30.00 36.00
C ALA A 533 15.98 -29.03 35.32
N THR A 534 15.54 -28.34 34.28
CA THR A 534 16.31 -27.31 33.57
C THR A 534 16.44 -26.05 34.42
N LEU A 535 15.36 -25.64 35.11
CA LEU A 535 15.37 -24.55 36.08
C LEU A 535 16.39 -24.80 37.21
N LYS A 536 16.44 -26.04 37.73
CA LYS A 536 17.45 -26.40 38.74
C LYS A 536 18.87 -26.39 38.16
N TRP A 537 19.04 -26.86 36.92
CA TRP A 537 20.36 -26.90 36.27
C TRP A 537 20.93 -25.49 36.04
N GLN A 538 20.13 -24.53 35.58
CA GLN A 538 20.59 -23.14 35.39
C GLN A 538 21.06 -22.51 36.73
N GLU A 539 20.39 -22.79 37.83
CA GLU A 539 20.73 -22.29 39.16
C GLU A 539 22.01 -22.92 39.69
N ASP A 540 22.10 -24.25 39.62
CA ASP A 540 23.27 -25.02 40.10
C ASP A 540 24.53 -24.66 39.30
N ARG A 541 24.40 -24.38 38.00
CA ARG A 541 25.53 -24.08 37.09
C ARG A 541 25.78 -22.57 36.90
N LYS A 542 24.91 -21.71 37.42
CA LYS A 542 24.95 -20.24 37.25
C LYS A 542 25.01 -19.81 35.78
N VAL A 543 24.12 -20.38 34.98
CA VAL A 543 23.96 -20.08 33.55
C VAL A 543 22.64 -19.38 33.35
N GLU A 544 22.60 -18.22 32.70
CA GLU A 544 21.34 -17.54 32.42
C GLU A 544 20.52 -18.25 31.33
N TRP A 545 19.20 -18.07 31.32
CA TRP A 545 18.32 -18.71 30.34
C TRP A 545 17.32 -17.72 29.76
N HIS A 546 17.27 -17.60 28.43
CA HIS A 546 16.36 -16.72 27.71
C HIS A 546 15.43 -17.53 26.81
N TYR A 547 14.12 -17.42 27.07
CA TYR A 547 13.09 -18.06 26.24
C TYR A 547 12.62 -17.09 25.16
N ILE A 548 12.58 -17.56 23.92
CA ILE A 548 11.95 -16.80 22.84
C ILE A 548 10.42 -16.76 23.03
N ALA A 549 9.78 -15.72 22.50
CA ALA A 549 8.33 -15.57 22.55
C ALA A 549 7.62 -16.63 21.70
N PRO A 550 6.51 -17.21 22.18
CA PRO A 550 5.71 -18.16 21.39
C PRO A 550 5.32 -17.59 20.02
N GLY A 551 5.56 -18.35 18.94
CA GLY A 551 5.27 -17.91 17.57
C GLY A 551 6.27 -16.91 16.98
N LYS A 552 7.40 -16.63 17.64
CA LYS A 552 8.48 -15.76 17.15
C LYS A 552 9.81 -16.54 16.98
N PRO A 553 9.86 -17.59 16.14
CA PRO A 553 11.06 -18.44 15.97
C PRO A 553 12.32 -17.65 15.55
N MET A 554 12.13 -16.53 14.84
CA MET A 554 13.22 -15.65 14.40
C MET A 554 14.01 -14.98 15.55
N GLN A 555 13.50 -14.98 16.79
CA GLN A 555 14.27 -14.53 17.96
C GLN A 555 15.43 -15.47 18.30
N ASN A 556 15.44 -16.68 17.73
CA ASN A 556 16.60 -17.58 17.70
C ASN A 556 16.86 -18.01 16.24
N GLY A 557 16.98 -17.05 15.32
CA GLY A 557 17.19 -17.31 13.89
C GLY A 557 18.39 -18.22 13.58
N PHE A 558 19.37 -18.30 14.49
CA PHE A 558 20.51 -19.21 14.42
C PHE A 558 20.09 -20.69 14.43
N VAL A 559 19.23 -21.08 15.37
CA VAL A 559 18.76 -22.47 15.49
C VAL A 559 17.83 -22.84 14.32
N GLU A 560 17.07 -21.87 13.80
CA GLU A 560 16.16 -22.10 12.67
C GLU A 560 16.91 -22.38 11.36
N SER A 561 17.99 -21.65 11.07
CA SER A 561 18.84 -21.92 9.90
C SER A 561 19.48 -23.31 9.98
N PHE A 562 20.04 -23.66 11.14
CA PHE A 562 20.60 -25.00 11.39
C PHE A 562 19.54 -26.10 11.27
N ASN A 563 18.37 -25.92 11.91
CA ASN A 563 17.27 -26.88 11.89
C ASN A 563 16.71 -27.08 10.48
N GLY A 564 16.66 -26.01 9.66
CA GLY A 564 16.28 -26.09 8.26
C GLY A 564 17.20 -27.02 7.47
N ARG A 565 18.52 -26.80 7.55
CA ARG A 565 19.52 -27.66 6.86
C ARG A 565 19.51 -29.10 7.37
N LEU A 566 19.49 -29.30 8.69
CA LEU A 566 19.40 -30.64 9.27
C LEU A 566 18.13 -31.37 8.78
N ARG A 567 17.01 -30.66 8.68
CA ARG A 567 15.76 -31.23 8.19
C ARG A 567 15.85 -31.60 6.71
N ASP A 568 16.26 -30.67 5.87
CA ASP A 568 16.24 -30.84 4.42
C ASP A 568 17.29 -31.83 3.93
N GLU A 569 18.44 -31.91 4.58
CA GLU A 569 19.59 -32.68 4.08
C GLU A 569 19.79 -34.01 4.83
N CYS A 570 19.21 -34.16 6.01
CA CYS A 570 19.34 -35.38 6.81
C CYS A 570 17.98 -36.01 7.11
N LEU A 571 17.09 -35.28 7.78
CA LEU A 571 15.86 -35.88 8.31
C LEU A 571 14.84 -36.24 7.21
N ASN A 572 14.72 -35.42 6.17
CA ASN A 572 13.80 -35.66 5.05
C ASN A 572 14.36 -36.67 4.04
N GLU A 573 15.69 -36.78 3.94
CA GLU A 573 16.38 -37.64 2.97
C GLU A 573 16.49 -39.12 3.43
N HIS A 574 16.27 -39.40 4.72
CA HIS A 574 16.54 -40.73 5.28
C HIS A 574 15.33 -41.32 6.01
N LEU A 575 15.06 -42.60 5.74
CA LEU A 575 14.16 -43.42 6.55
C LEU A 575 14.93 -44.15 7.66
N PHE A 576 14.58 -43.88 8.92
CA PHE A 576 15.27 -44.45 10.06
C PHE A 576 14.73 -45.83 10.45
N ALA A 577 15.49 -46.88 10.14
CA ALA A 577 15.10 -48.26 10.47
C ALA A 577 14.97 -48.56 11.98
N ASN A 578 15.76 -47.89 12.83
CA ASN A 578 15.69 -47.97 14.29
C ASN A 578 16.51 -46.83 14.92
N LEU A 579 16.42 -46.69 16.25
CA LEU A 579 17.08 -45.60 16.98
C LEU A 579 18.62 -45.62 16.86
N ARG A 580 19.24 -46.79 16.71
CA ARG A 580 20.69 -46.89 16.49
C ARG A 580 21.06 -46.31 15.12
N HIS A 581 20.32 -46.69 14.08
CA HIS A 581 20.51 -46.17 12.73
C HIS A 581 20.32 -44.64 12.66
N ALA A 582 19.32 -44.10 13.38
CA ALA A 582 19.13 -42.66 13.48
C ALA A 582 20.30 -41.94 14.17
N ARG A 583 20.84 -42.51 15.27
CA ARG A 583 22.02 -41.97 15.95
C ARG A 583 23.25 -41.94 15.05
N GLU A 584 23.49 -43.01 14.29
CA GLU A 584 24.63 -43.11 13.38
C GLU A 584 24.54 -42.07 12.25
N LEU A 585 23.39 -41.97 11.57
CA LEU A 585 23.21 -41.03 10.47
C LEU A 585 23.28 -39.56 10.90
N ILE A 586 22.60 -39.20 12.00
CA ILE A 586 22.60 -37.82 12.50
C ILE A 586 23.99 -37.44 13.05
N SER A 587 24.71 -38.38 13.66
CA SER A 587 26.09 -38.15 14.09
C SER A 587 27.03 -37.96 12.90
N ALA A 588 26.89 -38.77 11.85
CA ALA A 588 27.67 -38.64 10.61
C ALA A 588 27.39 -37.30 9.91
N TRP A 589 26.12 -36.89 9.80
CA TRP A 589 25.75 -35.60 9.23
C TRP A 589 26.34 -34.44 10.05
N ARG A 590 26.29 -34.50 11.38
CA ARG A 590 26.91 -33.48 12.24
C ARG A 590 28.43 -33.39 12.03
N THR A 591 29.10 -34.54 11.92
CA THR A 591 30.54 -34.58 11.63
C THR A 591 30.85 -33.99 10.26
N ASP A 592 30.05 -34.29 9.24
CA ASP A 592 30.16 -33.70 7.91
C ASP A 592 29.96 -32.17 7.97
N TYR A 593 28.88 -31.71 8.60
CA TYR A 593 28.55 -30.30 8.81
C TYR A 593 29.69 -29.52 9.48
N ASN A 594 30.27 -30.05 10.56
CA ASN A 594 31.32 -29.35 11.30
C ASN A 594 32.69 -29.41 10.62
N HIS A 595 33.05 -30.51 9.96
CA HIS A 595 34.45 -30.78 9.56
C HIS A 595 34.72 -30.81 8.05
N HIS A 596 33.69 -30.88 7.21
CA HIS A 596 33.88 -31.10 5.77
C HIS A 596 33.15 -30.09 4.88
N ARG A 597 32.32 -29.21 5.47
CA ARG A 597 31.56 -28.20 4.74
C ARG A 597 32.21 -26.83 4.83
N PRO A 598 33.02 -26.43 3.83
CA PRO A 598 33.59 -25.10 3.79
C PRO A 598 32.46 -24.09 3.60
N HIS A 599 32.44 -23.06 4.44
CA HIS A 599 31.40 -22.06 4.42
C HIS A 599 31.94 -20.75 3.83
N THR A 600 31.28 -20.24 2.80
CA THR A 600 31.74 -19.06 2.04
C THR A 600 31.88 -17.80 2.88
N SER A 601 31.19 -17.75 4.00
CA SER A 601 31.17 -16.64 4.93
C SER A 601 32.19 -16.79 6.08
N LEU A 602 32.77 -18.00 6.25
CA LEU A 602 33.93 -18.30 7.09
C LEU A 602 35.22 -18.27 6.25
N ASP A 603 35.24 -17.47 5.17
CA ASP A 603 36.32 -17.40 4.18
C ASP A 603 36.70 -18.79 3.59
N GLY A 604 35.73 -19.71 3.46
CA GLY A 604 35.92 -21.05 2.93
C GLY A 604 36.39 -22.09 3.94
N LEU A 605 36.44 -21.75 5.24
CA LEU A 605 36.72 -22.67 6.34
C LEU A 605 35.46 -23.44 6.75
N THR A 606 35.66 -24.64 7.28
CA THR A 606 34.61 -25.41 7.96
C THR A 606 34.34 -24.81 9.35
N PRO A 607 33.15 -25.03 9.95
CA PRO A 607 32.85 -24.55 11.30
C PRO A 607 33.89 -24.97 12.35
N TRP A 608 34.46 -26.17 12.22
CA TRP A 608 35.53 -26.64 13.10
C TRP A 608 36.87 -25.92 12.87
N GLU A 609 37.25 -25.68 11.61
CA GLU A 609 38.48 -24.93 11.28
C GLU A 609 38.40 -23.48 11.75
N TYR A 610 37.22 -22.87 11.65
CA TYR A 610 36.96 -21.52 12.16
C TYR A 610 37.07 -21.43 13.69
N HIS A 611 36.65 -22.48 14.41
CA HIS A 611 36.73 -22.55 15.87
C HIS A 611 38.06 -23.10 16.41
N GLN A 612 39.02 -23.48 15.56
CA GLN A 612 40.38 -23.82 16.01
C GLN A 612 41.06 -22.57 16.58
N PRO A 613 41.55 -22.58 17.83
CA PRO A 613 42.23 -21.43 18.41
C PRO A 613 43.53 -21.13 17.65
N SER A 614 43.80 -19.85 17.36
CA SER A 614 45.20 -19.41 17.27
C SER A 614 45.86 -19.69 18.62
N VAL A 615 47.10 -20.17 18.59
CA VAL A 615 47.84 -20.69 19.77
C VAL A 615 48.16 -19.61 20.83
N GLU A 616 47.65 -18.38 20.69
CA GLU A 616 48.05 -17.24 21.52
C GLU A 616 47.07 -16.85 22.66
N ASP A 617 45.81 -17.31 22.65
CA ASP A 617 44.74 -16.69 23.45
C ASP A 617 44.13 -17.54 24.59
N GLN A 618 44.91 -18.42 25.24
CA GLN A 618 44.40 -19.29 26.33
C GLN A 618 44.24 -18.63 27.71
N THR A 619 44.38 -17.31 27.88
CA THR A 619 44.46 -16.70 29.24
C THR A 619 43.31 -15.81 29.70
N LEU A 620 42.18 -15.69 28.98
CA LEU A 620 41.11 -14.77 29.41
C LEU A 620 39.70 -15.37 29.31
N ASN A 621 39.45 -16.42 30.08
CA ASN A 621 38.09 -16.75 30.54
C ASN A 621 38.18 -17.20 32.00
N ARG A 622 38.37 -16.23 32.90
CA ARG A 622 38.04 -16.37 34.32
C ARG A 622 36.96 -15.35 34.65
N ALA A 623 35.86 -15.84 35.20
CA ALA A 623 34.76 -15.04 35.71
C ALA A 623 35.25 -14.04 36.77
N ASN A 624 34.82 -12.80 36.64
CA ASN A 624 34.51 -11.94 37.77
C ASN A 624 33.00 -11.80 37.84
#